data_AF-A0A1G7TKK8-F1
#
_entry.id   AF-A0A1G7TKK8-F1
#
_cell.length_a   1.000
_cell.length_b   1.000
_cell.length_c   1.000
_cell.angle_alpha   90.00
_cell.angle_beta   90.00
_cell.angle_gamma   90.00
#
_symmetry.space_group_name_H-M   'P 1'
#
loop_
_entity.id
_entity.type
_entity.pdbx_description
1 polymer ?
#
loop_
_entity_poly.entity_id
_entity_poly.type
_entity_poly.pdbx_seq_one_letter_code
_entity_poly.pdbx_strand_id
1 'polypeptide(L)' 'MGTISKKIAKNGAAAYQAKCRRKGFPTQSKTFHELKDAKTYIRATERAFDLGEIP' A
#
# COMPACT_ATOMS: atom_id res chain seq x y z
N MET A 1 -3.61 0.85 -9.71
CA MET A 1 -4.65 0.96 -8.68
C MET A 1 -4.14 0.36 -7.39
N GLY A 2 -4.19 1.13 -6.30
CA GLY A 2 -3.89 0.68 -4.94
C GLY A 2 -5.02 -0.16 -4.32
N THR A 3 -4.67 -1.16 -3.52
CA THR A 3 -5.61 -2.00 -2.77
C THR A 3 -5.13 -2.16 -1.34
N ILE A 4 -6.03 -1.99 -0.37
CA ILE A 4 -5.74 -2.26 1.06
C ILE A 4 -6.40 -3.58 1.43
N SER A 5 -5.61 -4.54 1.90
CA SER A 5 -6.08 -5.80 2.45
C SER A 5 -5.90 -5.78 3.96
N LYS A 6 -7.00 -5.90 4.71
CA LYS A 6 -6.95 -6.02 6.18
C LYS A 6 -6.69 -7.48 6.53
N LYS A 7 -5.63 -7.73 7.29
CA LYS A 7 -5.27 -9.04 7.84
C LYS A 7 -5.20 -8.92 9.36
N ILE A 8 -5.95 -9.76 10.07
CA ILE A 8 -5.81 -9.87 11.51
C ILE A 8 -4.72 -10.90 11.76
N ALA A 9 -3.64 -10.50 12.41
CA ALA A 9 -2.57 -11.42 12.79
C ALA A 9 -3.10 -12.40 13.85
N LYS A 10 -2.48 -13.60 13.95
CA LYS A 10 -2.85 -14.61 14.95
C LYS A 10 -2.80 -14.10 16.41
N ASN A 11 -2.08 -13.00 16.64
CA ASN A 11 -1.98 -12.31 17.93
C ASN A 11 -3.07 -11.25 18.18
N GLY A 12 -4.11 -11.17 17.35
CA GLY A 12 -5.18 -10.17 17.46
C GLY A 12 -4.82 -8.78 16.92
N ALA A 13 -3.55 -8.54 16.55
CA ALA A 13 -3.13 -7.28 15.96
C ALA A 13 -3.72 -7.08 14.56
N ALA A 14 -4.35 -5.93 14.32
CA ALA A 14 -4.78 -5.53 13.00
C ALA A 14 -3.56 -5.14 12.16
N ALA A 15 -3.41 -5.78 11.00
CA ALA A 15 -2.44 -5.41 9.99
C ALA A 15 -3.17 -5.01 8.71
N TYR A 16 -2.75 -3.92 8.09
CA TYR A 16 -3.29 -3.37 6.86
C TYR A 16 -2.19 -3.45 5.80
N GLN A 17 -2.35 -4.38 4.86
CA GLN A 17 -1.43 -4.52 3.73
C GLN A 17 -1.90 -3.64 2.58
N ALA A 18 -1.17 -2.57 2.31
CA ALA A 18 -1.33 -1.76 1.12
C ALA A 18 -0.53 -2.38 -0.04
N LYS A 19 -1.15 -2.50 -1.21
CA LYS A 19 -0.52 -2.95 -2.46
C LYS A 19 -0.85 -1.96 -3.57
N CYS A 20 0.14 -1.38 -4.22
CA CYS A 20 -0.04 -0.55 -5.40
C CYS A 20 0.54 -1.24 -6.63
N ARG A 21 -0.28 -1.31 -7.70
CA ARG A 21 0.11 -1.87 -8.99
C ARG A 21 -0.15 -0.88 -10.10
N ARG A 22 0.81 -0.66 -10.99
CA ARG A 22 0.65 0.10 -12.24
C ARG A 22 1.24 -0.70 -13.39
N LYS A 23 0.58 -0.69 -14.55
CA LYS A 23 1.05 -1.39 -15.74
C LYS A 23 2.40 -0.78 -16.16
N GLY A 24 3.42 -1.62 -16.36
CA GLY A 24 4.78 -1.19 -16.69
C GLY A 24 5.68 -0.88 -15.49
N PHE A 25 5.16 -1.01 -14.25
CA PHE A 25 5.91 -0.75 -13.02
C PHE A 25 5.89 -1.97 -12.08
N PRO A 26 6.92 -2.18 -11.25
CA PRO A 26 6.95 -3.19 -10.21
C PRO A 26 5.83 -2.98 -9.19
N THR A 27 5.34 -4.10 -8.65
CA THR A 27 4.31 -4.06 -7.59
C THR A 27 4.94 -3.57 -6.29
N GLN A 28 4.42 -2.47 -5.75
CA GLN A 28 4.82 -1.96 -4.44
C GLN A 28 3.86 -2.46 -3.38
N SER A 29 4.37 -2.99 -2.27
CA SER A 29 3.52 -3.44 -1.16
C SER A 29 4.15 -3.17 0.19
N LYS A 30 3.33 -2.72 1.15
CA LYS A 30 3.77 -2.44 2.51
C LYS A 30 2.67 -2.73 3.51
N THR A 31 3.06 -3.23 4.68
CA THR A 31 2.13 -3.60 5.76
C THR A 31 2.21 -2.55 6.86
N PHE A 32 1.05 -2.16 7.39
CA PHE A 32 0.91 -1.15 8.43
C PHE A 32 0.04 -1.66 9.57
N HIS A 33 0.19 -1.12 10.77
CA HIS A 33 -0.70 -1.41 11.89
C HIS A 33 -1.96 -0.56 11.88
N GLU A 34 -1.90 0.62 11.24
CA GLU A 34 -3.00 1.58 11.20
C GLU A 34 -3.56 1.73 9.78
N LEU A 35 -4.89 1.85 9.68
CA LEU A 35 -5.58 2.03 8.40
C LEU A 35 -5.25 3.39 7.76
N LYS A 36 -4.99 4.41 8.59
CA LYS A 36 -4.63 5.76 8.16
C LYS A 36 -3.29 5.75 7.42
N ASP A 37 -2.27 5.11 7.99
CA ASP A 37 -0.96 4.96 7.34
C ASP A 37 -1.05 4.19 6.03
N ALA A 38 -1.83 3.10 5.99
CA ALA A 38 -2.05 2.35 4.76
C ALA A 38 -2.67 3.22 3.65
N LYS A 39 -3.64 4.07 3.98
CA LYS A 39 -4.24 5.03 3.02
C LYS A 39 -3.25 6.08 2.56
N THR A 40 -2.47 6.64 3.48
CA THR A 40 -1.43 7.65 3.16
C THR A 40 -0.37 7.06 2.23
N TYR A 41 0.08 5.83 2.50
CA TYR A 41 1.04 5.13 1.66
C TYR A 41 0.51 4.87 0.25
N ILE A 42 -0.74 4.43 0.10
CA ILE A 42 -1.33 4.24 -1.23
C ILE A 42 -1.34 5.55 -2.01
N ARG A 43 -1.83 6.64 -1.41
CA ARG A 43 -1.88 7.94 -2.08
C ARG A 43 -0.49 8.46 -2.46
N ALA A 44 0.49 8.33 -1.56
CA ALA A 44 1.86 8.73 -1.82
C ALA A 44 2.48 7.89 -2.96
N THR A 45 2.25 6.58 -2.94
CA THR A 45 2.77 5.65 -3.95
C THR A 45 2.10 5.85 -5.30
N GLU A 46 0.79 6.07 -5.34
CA GLU A 46 0.07 6.38 -6.59
C GLU A 46 0.53 7.72 -7.18
N ARG A 47 0.75 8.74 -6.35
CA ARG A 47 1.33 10.02 -6.78
C ARG A 47 2.75 9.86 -7.32
N ALA A 48 3.59 9.09 -6.63
CA ALA A 48 4.97 8.85 -7.06
C ALA A 48 5.05 8.02 -8.35
N PHE A 49 4.11 7.08 -8.56
CA PHE A 49 3.92 6.43 -9.85
C PHE A 49 3.46 7.41 -10.94
N ASP A 50 2.70 8.45 -10.61
CA ASP A 50 2.21 9.44 -11.56
C ASP A 50 3.29 10.45 -11.96
N LEU A 51 4.12 10.84 -11.01
CA LEU A 51 5.29 11.68 -11.22
C LEU A 51 6.46 10.95 -11.92
N GLY A 52 6.39 9.62 -12.03
CA GLY A 52 7.49 8.80 -12.58
C GLY A 52 8.69 8.70 -11.65
N GLU A 53 8.53 8.99 -10.36
CA GLU A 53 9.58 8.95 -9.33
C GLU A 53 9.95 7.51 -8.91
N ILE A 54 9.09 6.55 -9.21
CA ILE A 54 9.31 5.12 -8.91
C ILE A 54 9.36 4.39 -10.24
N PRO A 55 10.46 3.68 -10.58
CA PRO A 55 10.56 2.87 -11.79
C PRO A 55 9.64 1.65 -11.74
#